data_AF-A0A8T2LWC3-F1
#
_entry.id   AF-A0A8T2LWC3-F1
#
_cell.length_a   1.000
_cell.length_b   1.000
_cell.length_c   1.000
_cell.angle_alpha   90.00
_cell.angle_beta   90.00
_cell.angle_gamma   90.00
#
_symmetry.space_group_name_H-M   'P 1'
#
loop_
_entity.id
_entity.type
_entity.pdbx_description
1 polymer ?
#
loop_
_entity_poly.entity_id
_entity_poly.type
_entity_poly.pdbx_seq_one_letter_code
_entity_poly.pdbx_strand_id
1 'polypeptide(L)'
;MQVHADQTVTLSCKYKGSGNQDTLYWYRQFPGSRPENLLIVYPEAGPEIQERFKATANKMLVDLIISSTAVSDSALYYCALRPTVTETHQTLY
;
A
#
# COMPACT_ATOMS: atom_id res chain seq x y z
N MET A 1 -0.96 -5.12 -18.39
CA MET A 1 0.34 -4.48 -18.07
C MET A 1 1.33 -5.62 -17.91
N GLN A 2 2.27 -5.77 -18.84
CA GLN A 2 3.27 -6.86 -18.79
C GLN A 2 4.44 -6.37 -17.95
N VAL A 3 4.76 -7.08 -16.87
CA VAL A 3 5.87 -6.74 -15.97
C VAL A 3 7.12 -7.44 -16.51
N HIS A 4 8.14 -6.68 -16.91
CA HIS A 4 9.45 -7.26 -17.23
C HIS A 4 10.27 -7.41 -15.95
N ALA A 5 10.98 -8.52 -15.79
CA ALA A 5 11.83 -8.75 -14.63
C ALA A 5 12.94 -7.67 -14.54
N ASP A 6 13.31 -7.32 -13.31
CA ASP A 6 14.37 -6.36 -12.95
C ASP A 6 14.09 -4.88 -13.29
N GLN A 7 12.81 -4.54 -13.49
CA GLN A 7 12.38 -3.14 -13.63
C GLN A 7 11.95 -2.54 -12.29
N THR A 8 12.09 -1.23 -12.16
CA THR A 8 11.43 -0.47 -11.09
C THR A 8 10.05 -0.05 -11.57
N VAL A 9 9.02 -0.40 -10.80
CA VAL A 9 7.63 -0.02 -11.10
C VAL A 9 7.10 0.89 -10.01
N THR A 10 6.37 1.93 -10.40
CA THR A 10 5.66 2.81 -9.48
C THR A 10 4.16 2.63 -9.65
N LEU A 11 3.48 2.31 -8.55
CA LEU A 11 2.02 2.28 -8.43
C LEU A 11 1.58 3.53 -7.66
N SER A 12 0.76 4.36 -8.29
CA SER A 12 0.28 5.60 -7.69
C SER A 12 -1.19 5.50 -7.30
N CYS A 13 -1.52 5.94 -6.10
CA CYS A 13 -2.88 6.01 -5.60
C CYS A 13 -3.25 7.43 -5.19
N LYS A 14 -4.35 7.93 -5.75
CA LYS A 14 -4.96 9.21 -5.34
C LYS A 14 -5.85 8.98 -4.14
N TYR A 15 -5.72 9.84 -3.15
CA TYR A 15 -6.56 9.83 -1.96
C TYR A 15 -6.99 11.25 -1.59
N LYS A 16 -8.06 11.35 -0.79
CA LYS A 16 -8.54 12.63 -0.24
C LYS A 16 -8.26 12.66 1.26
N GLY A 17 -7.07 13.10 1.60
CA GLY A 17 -6.62 13.29 2.97
C GLY A 17 -7.35 14.42 3.67
N SER A 18 -7.42 14.33 5.00
CA SER A 18 -7.80 15.47 5.83
C SER A 18 -6.62 16.41 6.10
N GLY A 19 -5.40 15.99 5.73
CA GLY A 19 -4.15 16.74 5.93
C GLY A 19 -3.59 16.62 7.34
N ASN A 20 -4.36 16.10 8.30
CA ASN A 20 -3.94 15.91 9.69
C ASN A 20 -4.07 14.42 10.04
N GLN A 21 -2.97 13.80 10.48
CA GLN A 21 -2.96 12.41 10.99
C GLN A 21 -3.52 11.37 9.99
N ASP A 22 -3.31 11.60 8.69
CA ASP A 22 -3.64 10.61 7.67
C ASP A 22 -2.65 9.44 7.74
N THR A 23 -3.16 8.20 7.79
CA THR A 23 -2.33 6.99 7.83
C THR A 23 -2.64 6.14 6.62
N LEU A 24 -1.72 6.09 5.67
CA LEU A 24 -1.93 5.35 4.43
C LEU A 24 -1.40 3.93 4.56
N TYR A 25 -2.05 3.02 3.84
CA TYR A 25 -1.69 1.61 3.82
C TYR A 25 -1.54 1.16 2.39
N TRP A 26 -0.52 0.37 2.12
CA TRP A 26 -0.47 -0.48 0.94
C TRP A 26 -0.78 -1.91 1.35
N TYR A 27 -1.66 -2.55 0.57
CA TYR A 27 -1.97 -3.95 0.68
C TYR A 27 -1.60 -4.67 -0.60
N ARG A 28 -1.17 -5.92 -0.45
CA ARG A 28 -0.94 -6.84 -1.58
C ARG A 28 -1.87 -8.04 -1.43
N GLN A 29 -2.52 -8.43 -2.52
CA GLN A 29 -3.40 -9.58 -2.57
C GLN A 29 -3.01 -10.49 -3.74
N PHE A 30 -2.51 -11.67 -3.39
CA PHE A 30 -2.31 -12.73 -4.38
C PHE A 30 -3.65 -13.34 -4.81
N PRO A 31 -3.75 -13.90 -6.03
CA PRO A 31 -4.97 -14.57 -6.49
C PRO A 31 -5.45 -15.63 -5.49
N GLY A 32 -6.70 -15.55 -5.06
CA GLY A 32 -7.31 -16.49 -4.10
C GLY A 32 -6.98 -16.24 -2.62
N SER A 33 -6.15 -15.24 -2.30
CA SER A 33 -5.76 -14.89 -0.94
C SER A 33 -6.49 -13.65 -0.42
N ARG A 34 -6.45 -13.44 0.91
CA ARG A 34 -6.86 -12.18 1.53
C ARG A 34 -5.81 -11.08 1.27
N PRO A 35 -6.18 -9.79 1.26
CA PRO A 35 -5.20 -8.71 1.24
C PRO A 35 -4.33 -8.73 2.51
N GLU A 36 -3.02 -8.62 2.33
CA GLU A 36 -2.04 -8.53 3.40
C GLU A 36 -1.45 -7.13 3.44
N ASN A 37 -1.21 -6.61 4.65
CA ASN A 37 -0.57 -5.31 4.78
C ASN A 37 0.89 -5.41 4.31
N LEU A 38 1.23 -4.57 3.34
CA LEU A 38 2.56 -4.49 2.77
C LEU A 38 3.37 -3.37 3.41
N LEU A 39 2.81 -2.16 3.50
CA LEU A 39 3.46 -1.00 4.11
C LEU A 39 2.42 -0.11 4.82
N ILE A 40 2.88 0.63 5.83
CA ILE A 40 2.14 1.71 6.49
C ILE A 40 2.92 2.99 6.25
N VAL A 41 2.25 4.04 5.81
CA VAL A 41 2.87 5.29 5.34
C VAL A 41 2.23 6.46 6.06
N TYR A 42 3.06 7.25 6.71
CA TYR A 42 2.66 8.51 7.33
C TYR A 42 3.18 9.65 6.45
N PRO A 43 2.31 10.44 5.78
CA PRO A 43 2.73 11.53 4.89
C PRO A 43 3.74 12.49 5.50
N GLU A 44 3.62 12.74 6.80
CA GLU A 44 4.49 13.67 7.54
C GLU A 44 5.83 13.04 8.00
N ALA A 45 5.97 11.72 7.95
CA ALA A 45 7.19 11.02 8.40
C ALA A 45 8.20 10.78 7.26
N GLY A 46 7.81 11.04 6.02
CA GLY A 46 8.65 10.80 4.83
C GLY A 46 8.48 9.38 4.25
N PRO A 47 9.45 8.93 3.44
CA PRO A 47 9.39 7.63 2.77
C PRO A 47 9.47 6.45 3.75
N GLU A 48 8.64 5.43 3.54
CA GLU A 48 8.74 4.13 4.22
C GLU A 48 9.44 3.13 3.29
N ILE A 49 10.37 2.33 3.81
CA ILE A 49 11.16 1.37 3.02
C ILE A 49 11.18 0.02 3.73
N GLN A 50 10.74 -1.02 3.03
CA GLN A 50 10.87 -2.41 3.44
C GLN A 50 11.43 -3.25 2.30
N GLU A 51 12.67 -3.68 2.45
CA GLU A 51 13.42 -4.41 1.41
C GLU A 51 13.41 -3.67 0.07
N ARG A 52 12.75 -4.25 -0.94
CA ARG A 52 12.60 -3.74 -2.30
C ARG A 52 11.34 -2.91 -2.52
N PHE A 53 10.52 -2.74 -1.47
CA PHE A 53 9.33 -1.90 -1.49
C PHE A 53 9.64 -0.57 -0.82
N LYS A 54 9.30 0.52 -1.49
CA LYS A 54 9.38 1.87 -0.94
C LYS A 54 8.05 2.56 -1.17
N ALA A 55 7.51 3.22 -0.15
CA ALA A 55 6.33 4.05 -0.31
C ALA A 55 6.62 5.50 0.04
N THR A 56 6.03 6.41 -0.73
CA THR A 56 6.14 7.86 -0.52
C THR A 56 4.78 8.48 -0.62
N ALA A 57 4.44 9.36 0.32
CA ALA A 57 3.17 10.06 0.30
C ALA A 57 3.36 11.57 0.28
N ASN A 58 2.43 12.26 -0.38
CA ASN A 58 2.13 13.67 -0.20
C ASN A 58 0.64 13.81 0.10
N LYS A 59 0.10 15.02 0.23
CA LYS A 59 -1.29 15.29 0.64
C LYS A 59 -2.39 14.69 -0.25
N MET A 60 -2.07 14.24 -1.47
CA MET A 60 -3.06 13.77 -2.45
C MET A 60 -2.70 12.41 -3.08
N LEU A 61 -1.44 12.01 -2.97
CA LEU A 61 -0.90 10.82 -3.62
C LEU A 61 -0.11 9.98 -2.64
N VAL A 62 -0.26 8.67 -2.74
CA VAL A 62 0.65 7.69 -2.15
C VAL A 62 1.16 6.80 -3.28
N ASP A 63 2.48 6.75 -3.41
CA ASP A 63 3.18 5.95 -4.39
C ASP A 63 3.81 4.74 -3.70
N LEU A 64 3.74 3.58 -4.35
CA LEU A 64 4.49 2.38 -4.03
C LEU A 64 5.47 2.10 -5.16
N ILE A 65 6.75 2.13 -4.84
CA ILE A 65 7.86 1.83 -5.71
C ILE A 65 8.34 0.42 -5.39
N ILE A 66 8.35 -0.44 -6.39
CA ILE A 66 8.83 -1.82 -6.29
C ILE A 66 10.09 -1.92 -7.14
N SER A 67 11.25 -2.09 -6.52
CA SER A 67 12.51 -2.32 -7.22
C SER A 67 12.71 -3.80 -7.53
N SER A 68 13.52 -4.08 -8.56
CA SER A 68 13.84 -5.43 -9.04
C SER A 68 12.60 -6.31 -9.11
N THR A 69 11.61 -5.88 -9.88
CA THR A 69 10.35 -6.60 -10.02
C THR A 69 10.57 -8.01 -10.57
N ALA A 70 9.77 -8.95 -10.08
CA ALA A 70 9.78 -10.34 -10.50
C ALA A 70 8.36 -10.81 -10.83
N VAL A 71 8.24 -11.90 -11.59
CA VAL A 71 6.93 -12.49 -11.92
C VAL A 71 6.12 -12.84 -10.67
N SER A 72 6.81 -13.20 -9.58
CA SER A 72 6.23 -13.45 -8.25
C SER A 72 5.49 -12.25 -7.64
N ASP A 73 5.67 -11.05 -8.21
CA ASP A 73 5.06 -9.82 -7.71
C ASP A 73 3.69 -9.59 -8.32
N SER A 74 3.26 -10.45 -9.25
CA SER A 74 1.97 -10.38 -9.90
C SER A 74 0.85 -10.59 -8.87
N ALA A 75 0.27 -9.49 -8.43
CA ALA A 75 -0.77 -9.43 -7.41
C ALA A 75 -1.65 -8.19 -7.63
N LEU A 76 -2.78 -8.12 -6.93
CA LEU A 76 -3.55 -6.89 -6.80
C LEU A 76 -2.95 -6.06 -5.66
N TYR A 77 -2.80 -4.76 -5.91
CA TYR A 77 -2.27 -3.80 -4.95
C TYR A 77 -3.32 -2.76 -4.62
N TYR A 78 -3.62 -2.59 -3.34
CA TYR A 78 -4.64 -1.65 -2.86
C TYR A 78 -4.01 -0.62 -1.94
N CYS A 79 -4.49 0.61 -2.05
CA CYS A 79 -4.19 1.69 -1.12
C CYS A 79 -5.41 1.99 -0.22
N ALA A 80 -5.17 2.41 1.02
CA ALA A 80 -6.23 2.88 1.91
C ALA A 80 -5.74 4.04 2.78
N LEU A 81 -6.61 5.02 3.06
CA LEU A 81 -6.31 6.22 3.87
C LEU A 81 -6.48 5.99 5.39
N ARG A 82 -7.22 4.95 5.78
CA ARG A 82 -7.44 4.46 7.15
C ARG A 82 -7.84 2.98 7.04
N PRO A 83 -7.63 2.13 8.06
CA PRO A 83 -8.20 0.79 8.06
C PRO A 83 -9.72 0.93 8.02
N THR A 84 -10.35 0.48 6.93
CA THR A 84 -11.81 0.49 6.80
C THR A 84 -12.47 -0.62 7.60
N VAL A 85 -11.69 -1.55 8.17
CA VAL A 85 -12.19 -2.60 9.07
C VAL A 85 -11.94 -2.17 10.50
N THR A 86 -12.93 -1.51 11.09
CA THR A 86 -13.14 -1.62 12.54
C THR A 86 -13.78 -2.98 12.73
N GLU A 87 -12.99 -4.01 13.07
CA GLU A 87 -13.56 -5.26 13.55
C GLU A 87 -14.27 -4.93 14.86
N THR A 88 -15.57 -4.63 14.77
CA THR A 88 -16.42 -4.65 15.94
C THR A 88 -16.47 -6.11 16.35
N HIS A 89 -15.60 -6.50 17.28
CA HIS A 89 -15.86 -7.67 18.11
C HIS A 89 -17.17 -7.37 18.83
N GLN A 90 -18.31 -7.65 18.19
CA GLN A 90 -19.54 -7.88 18.90
C GLN A 90 -19.30 -9.15 19.70
N THR A 91 -18.77 -8.99 20.91
CA THR A 91 -18.93 -10.00 21.96
C THR A 91 -20.42 -10.17 22.14
N LEU A 92 -20.99 -11.19 21.49
CA LEU A 92 -22.30 -11.72 21.81
C LEU A 92 -22.21 -12.27 23.22
N TYR A 93 -22.80 -11.56 24.18
CA TYR A 93 -23.17 -12.09 25.48
C TYR A 93 -24.59 -12.61 25.42
#